data_AF-A0AA96V634-F1
#
_entry.id   AF-A0AA96V634-F1
#
_cell.length_a   1.000
_cell.length_b   1.000
_cell.length_c   1.000
_cell.angle_alpha   90.00
_cell.angle_beta   90.00
_cell.angle_gamma   90.00
#
_symmetry.space_group_name_H-M   'P 1'
#
loop_
_entity.id
_entity.type
_entity.pdbx_description
1 polymer ?
#
loop_
_entity_poly.entity_id
_entity_poly.type
_entity_poly.pdbx_seq_one_letter_code
_entity_poly.pdbx_strand_id
1 'polypeptide(L)'
;MCSNYATGLATNAEAAGIKGGVLLLCFKGGGTHMLNVFHLTDGRMMYVETTGAIGLFGKDDYFFDLDAGDNYLDMGTVQKIYAYW
;
A
#
# COMPACT_ATOMS: atom_id res chain seq x y z
N MET A 1 -3.98 13.95 0.49
CA MET A 1 -4.45 12.97 -0.51
C MET A 1 -3.53 11.76 -0.44
N CYS A 2 -4.04 10.54 -0.54
CA CYS A 2 -3.24 9.30 -0.38
C CYS A 2 -2.03 9.24 -1.32
N SER A 3 -2.22 9.71 -2.55
CA SER A 3 -1.17 9.85 -3.56
C SER A 3 0.03 10.66 -3.09
N ASN A 4 -0.15 11.78 -2.39
CA ASN A 4 0.96 12.66 -1.98
C ASN A 4 1.86 12.01 -0.91
N TYR A 5 1.28 11.22 -0.01
CA TYR A 5 2.05 10.51 1.02
C TYR A 5 2.76 9.30 0.42
N ALA A 6 2.07 8.53 -0.42
CA ALA A 6 2.65 7.36 -1.07
C ALA A 6 3.83 7.74 -1.99
N THR A 7 3.69 8.82 -2.76
CA THR A 7 4.79 9.30 -3.61
C THR A 7 5.93 9.90 -2.79
N GLY A 8 5.63 10.66 -1.73
CA GLY A 8 6.66 11.22 -0.84
C GLY A 8 7.50 10.15 -0.15
N LEU A 9 6.86 9.10 0.38
CA LEU A 9 7.58 7.98 1.00
C LEU A 9 8.41 7.21 -0.03
N ALA A 10 7.88 6.96 -1.23
CA ALA A 10 8.63 6.30 -2.30
C ALA A 10 9.89 7.08 -2.69
N THR A 11 9.78 8.40 -2.89
CA THR A 11 10.91 9.28 -3.18
C THR A 11 11.96 9.27 -2.08
N ASN A 12 11.54 9.33 -0.82
CA ASN A 12 12.47 9.30 0.32
C ASN A 12 13.18 7.95 0.46
N ALA A 13 12.47 6.85 0.21
CA ALA A 13 13.04 5.52 0.21
C ALA A 13 14.08 5.36 -0.91
N GLU A 14 13.76 5.82 -2.12
CA GLU A 14 14.69 5.81 -3.26
C GLU A 14 15.95 6.63 -2.96
N ALA A 15 15.80 7.82 -2.38
CA ALA A 15 16.93 8.66 -1.96
C ALA A 15 17.82 8.00 -0.90
N ALA A 16 17.26 7.10 -0.08
CA ALA A 16 17.99 6.28 0.89
C ALA A 16 18.55 4.97 0.30
N GLY A 17 18.38 4.72 -1.01
CA GLY A 17 18.81 3.49 -1.67
C GLY A 17 17.90 2.28 -1.39
N ILE A 18 16.72 2.50 -0.83
CA ILE A 18 15.73 1.46 -0.55
C ILE A 18 14.84 1.32 -1.79
N LYS A 19 14.86 0.14 -2.41
CA LYS A 19 13.95 -0.17 -3.52
C LYS A 19 12.54 -0.41 -3.00
N GLY A 20 11.62 0.41 -3.44
CA GLY A 20 10.20 0.27 -3.16
C GLY A 20 9.37 0.74 -4.34
N GLY A 21 8.06 0.66 -4.19
CA GLY A 21 7.10 1.08 -5.18
C GLY A 21 5.82 1.59 -4.53
N VAL A 22 4.83 1.82 -5.37
CA VAL A 22 3.49 2.22 -4.98
C VAL A 22 2.48 1.27 -5.61
N LEU A 23 1.51 0.81 -4.82
CA LEU A 23 0.34 0.12 -5.30
C LEU A 23 -0.86 1.06 -5.36
N LEU A 24 -1.62 1.01 -6.44
CA LEU A 24 -2.94 1.59 -6.57
C LEU A 24 -3.98 0.48 -6.52
N LEU A 25 -4.84 0.54 -5.51
CA LEU A 25 -6.00 -0.33 -5.34
C LEU A 25 -7.22 0.35 -5.97
N CYS A 26 -7.98 -0.42 -6.75
CA CYS A 26 -9.28 -0.02 -7.26
C CYS A 26 -10.34 -0.93 -6.64
N PHE A 27 -11.34 -0.37 -5.97
CA PHE A 27 -12.38 -1.14 -5.30
C PHE A 27 -13.62 -1.34 -6.17
N LYS A 28 -14.30 -2.47 -5.97
CA LYS A 28 -15.61 -2.75 -6.57
C LYS A 28 -16.63 -1.74 -6.04
N GLY A 29 -17.34 -1.08 -6.95
CA GLY A 29 -18.30 -0.01 -6.60
C GLY A 29 -17.71 1.40 -6.66
N GLY A 30 -16.42 1.53 -6.99
CA GLY A 30 -15.73 2.80 -7.12
C GLY A 30 -14.84 3.11 -5.91
N GLY A 31 -14.01 4.15 -6.04
CA GLY A 31 -13.00 4.49 -5.06
C GLY A 31 -11.65 3.85 -5.37
N THR A 32 -10.60 4.54 -4.97
CA THR A 32 -9.22 4.09 -5.13
C THR A 32 -8.42 4.38 -3.87
N HIS A 33 -7.35 3.62 -3.69
CA HIS A 33 -6.44 3.81 -2.58
C HIS A 33 -4.99 3.54 -2.97
N MET A 34 -4.05 4.20 -2.30
CA MET A 34 -2.62 4.08 -2.62
C MET A 34 -1.81 3.75 -1.38
N LEU A 35 -0.90 2.79 -1.52
CA LEU A 35 -0.02 2.30 -0.47
C LEU A 35 1.38 2.04 -1.03
N ASN A 36 2.40 2.06 -0.19
CA ASN A 36 3.76 1.73 -0.60
C ASN A 36 4.02 0.24 -0.48
N VAL A 37 4.93 -0.27 -1.30
CA VAL A 37 5.39 -1.66 -1.24
C VAL A 37 6.91 -1.72 -1.27
N PHE A 38 7.50 -2.58 -0.46
CA PHE A 38 8.94 -2.76 -0.35
C PHE A 38 9.31 -4.25 -0.36
N HIS A 39 10.36 -4.61 -1.08
CA HIS A 39 10.93 -5.95 -1.00
C HIS A 39 11.79 -6.10 0.23
N LEU A 40 11.53 -7.13 1.02
CA LEU A 40 12.41 -7.55 2.10
C LEU A 40 13.52 -8.47 1.60
N THR A 41 14.59 -8.57 2.40
CA THR A 41 15.75 -9.41 2.09
C THR A 41 15.45 -10.90 2.06
N ASP A 42 14.35 -11.33 2.68
CA ASP A 42 13.87 -12.71 2.69
C ASP A 42 12.88 -13.02 1.55
N GLY A 43 12.67 -12.08 0.62
CA GLY A 43 11.81 -12.24 -0.54
C GLY A 43 10.33 -11.91 -0.28
N ARG A 44 9.95 -11.52 0.94
CA ARG A 44 8.59 -11.07 1.26
C ARG A 44 8.36 -9.62 0.84
N MET A 45 7.08 -9.26 0.71
CA MET A 45 6.64 -7.88 0.51
C MET A 45 6.22 -7.24 1.82
N MET A 46 6.61 -5.99 2.04
CA MET A 46 6.11 -5.13 3.10
C MET A 46 5.24 -4.04 2.50
N TYR A 47 4.03 -3.86 3.01
CA TYR A 47 3.09 -2.86 2.56
C TYR A 47 2.95 -1.77 3.63
N VAL A 48 3.00 -0.51 3.22
CA VAL A 48 2.92 0.63 4.14
C VAL A 48 1.75 1.53 3.77
N GLU A 49 0.81 1.64 4.72
CA GLU A 49 -0.34 2.52 4.66
C GLU A 49 -0.06 3.83 5.41
N THR A 50 0.08 4.94 4.68
CA THR A 50 0.55 6.21 5.26
C THR A 50 -0.56 7.24 5.50
N THR A 51 -1.80 6.93 5.15
CA THR A 51 -2.87 7.95 5.12
C THR A 51 -3.65 8.09 6.42
N GLY A 52 -3.44 7.19 7.39
CA GLY A 52 -4.14 7.23 8.68
C GLY A 52 -5.66 7.08 8.58
N ALA A 53 -6.20 6.66 7.42
CA ALA A 53 -7.64 6.40 7.23
C ALA A 53 -8.17 5.30 8.18
N ILE A 54 -7.24 4.50 8.70
CA ILE A 54 -7.46 3.47 9.70
C ILE A 54 -7.03 4.04 11.05
N GLY A 55 -8.02 4.34 11.89
CA GLY A 55 -7.85 4.58 13.33
C GLY A 55 -7.40 3.33 14.09
N LEU A 56 -6.57 2.48 13.48
CA LEU A 56 -5.89 1.39 14.14
C LEU A 56 -4.69 1.97 14.89
N PHE A 57 -4.99 2.54 16.05
CA PHE A 57 -4.01 2.74 17.11
C PHE A 57 -3.28 1.41 17.39
N GLY A 58 -2.11 1.22 16.79
CA GLY A 58 -1.15 0.18 17.22
C GLY A 58 -1.34 -1.23 16.64
N LYS A 59 -1.90 -1.39 15.44
CA LYS A 59 -1.70 -2.62 14.64
C LYS A 59 -0.88 -2.33 13.41
N ASP A 60 0.42 -2.34 13.62
CA ASP A 60 1.50 -2.28 12.64
C ASP A 60 1.62 -3.60 11.86
N ASP A 61 0.51 -4.11 11.31
CA ASP A 61 0.56 -5.28 10.42
C ASP A 61 0.94 -4.81 9.01
N TYR A 62 2.24 -4.56 8.81
CA TYR A 62 2.86 -4.19 7.52
C TYR A 62 2.98 -5.38 6.54
N PHE A 63 2.46 -6.55 6.94
CA PHE A 63 2.54 -7.81 6.21
C PHE A 63 1.15 -8.41 6.11
N PHE A 64 0.54 -8.26 4.95
CA PHE A 64 -0.68 -8.97 4.60
C PHE A 64 -0.58 -9.34 3.12
N ASP A 65 -1.09 -10.52 2.78
CA ASP A 65 -1.29 -10.88 1.39
C ASP A 65 -2.49 -10.06 0.87
N LEU A 66 -2.35 -9.50 -0.33
CA LEU A 66 -3.38 -8.68 -0.94
C LEU A 66 -3.66 -9.16 -2.35
N ASP A 67 -4.76 -9.87 -2.52
CA ASP A 67 -5.22 -10.36 -3.81
C ASP A 67 -6.50 -9.64 -4.28
N ALA A 68 -6.72 -9.65 -5.59
CA ALA A 68 -7.99 -9.21 -6.14
C ALA A 68 -9.11 -10.14 -5.64
N GLY A 69 -10.16 -9.56 -5.08
CA GLY A 69 -11.25 -10.28 -4.41
C GLY A 69 -11.23 -10.14 -2.90
N ASP A 70 -10.12 -9.75 -2.30
CA ASP A 70 -10.03 -9.51 -0.86
C ASP A 70 -10.71 -8.21 -0.47
N ASN A 71 -11.33 -8.18 0.71
CA ASN A 71 -11.79 -6.93 1.30
C ASN A 71 -10.61 -6.25 2.00
N TYR A 72 -10.19 -5.11 1.48
CA TYR A 72 -9.11 -4.34 2.07
C TYR A 72 -9.64 -3.46 3.19
N LEU A 73 -9.42 -3.89 4.44
CA LEU A 73 -9.59 -3.08 5.66
C LEU A 73 -10.91 -2.30 5.70
N ASP A 74 -12.03 -2.97 5.33
CA ASP A 74 -13.38 -2.41 5.25
C ASP A 74 -13.58 -1.26 4.24
N MET A 75 -12.55 -0.91 3.46
CA MET A 75 -12.65 0.06 2.36
C MET A 75 -13.37 -0.53 1.14
N GLY A 76 -13.38 -1.85 1.03
CA GLY A 76 -14.13 -2.58 0.01
C GLY A 76 -13.33 -3.70 -0.64
N THR A 77 -14.01 -4.44 -1.51
CA THR A 77 -13.41 -5.54 -2.28
C THR A 77 -12.46 -4.98 -3.34
N VAL A 78 -11.19 -5.36 -3.28
CA VAL A 78 -10.19 -5.04 -4.30
C VAL A 78 -10.60 -5.68 -5.61
N GLN A 79 -10.78 -4.86 -6.64
CA GLN A 79 -11.10 -5.31 -7.99
C GLN A 79 -9.85 -5.39 -8.87
N LYS A 80 -8.94 -4.42 -8.74
CA LYS A 80 -7.69 -4.35 -9.49
C LYS A 80 -6.58 -3.77 -8.62
N ILE A 81 -5.36 -4.24 -8.87
CA ILE A 81 -4.14 -3.76 -8.25
C ILE A 81 -3.20 -3.35 -9.37
N TYR A 82 -2.67 -2.13 -9.31
CA TYR A 82 -1.62 -1.65 -10.21
C TYR A 82 -0.36 -1.38 -9.41
N ALA A 83 0.76 -1.96 -9.85
CA ALA A 83 2.06 -1.79 -9.21
C ALA A 83 2.97 -0.87 -10.03
N TYR A 84 3.60 0.09 -9.35
CA TYR A 84 4.57 1.02 -9.91
C TYR A 84 5.87 0.90 -9.11
N TRP A 85 6.95 0.51 -9.77
CA TRP A 85 8.28 0.27 -9.18
C TRP A 85 9.27 1.33 -9.64
#